data_AF-A0A925XUV7-F1
#
_entry.id   AF-A0A925XUV7-F1
#
_cell.length_a   1.000
_cell.length_b   1.000
_cell.length_c   1.000
_cell.angle_alpha   90.00
_cell.angle_beta   90.00
_cell.angle_gamma   90.00
#
_symmetry.space_group_name_H-M   'P 1'
#
loop_
_entity.id
_entity.type
_entity.pdbx_description
1 polymer ?
#
loop_
_entity_poly.entity_id
_entity_poly.type
_entity_poly.pdbx_seq_one_letter_code
_entity_poly.pdbx_strand_id
1 'polypeptide(L)'
;MPKIGLPCLLTVALYFAIAVTPVHCPVYAGQLPSGETFFERSPFLTRASTNNNSAAYNIARYSFEVRVPADSGEPLGTLAITLPSRAGRITFPEPGMVSAVDGAGQPVPFKFQKDGQTFRLTFERPIPPGQRLTIQLYPMRNPRIGGRYAFAFEAAPAGPSPRAQFIGFGEFILIEGGGK
;
A
#
# COMPACT_ATOMS: atom_id res chain seq x y z
N MET A 1 71.04 -53.72 -42.96
CA MET A 1 70.78 -53.56 -41.51
C MET A 1 69.97 -52.28 -41.29
N PRO A 2 69.02 -52.26 -40.34
CA PRO A 2 67.81 -51.43 -40.33
C PRO A 2 67.94 -50.10 -39.55
N LYS A 3 66.93 -49.21 -39.70
CA LYS A 3 66.30 -48.26 -38.72
C LYS A 3 65.62 -47.13 -39.53
N ILE A 4 64.30 -47.09 -39.76
CA ILE A 4 63.14 -46.83 -38.87
C ILE A 4 63.17 -45.47 -38.16
N GLY A 5 62.13 -44.66 -38.43
CA GLY A 5 61.64 -43.49 -37.67
C GLY A 5 61.50 -42.25 -38.56
N LEU A 6 60.42 -41.47 -38.63
CA LEU A 6 59.12 -41.39 -37.95
C LEU A 6 58.33 -40.31 -38.75
N PRO A 7 57.02 -40.42 -39.05
CA PRO A 7 56.32 -39.39 -39.81
C PRO A 7 55.93 -38.20 -38.92
N CYS A 8 56.19 -37.01 -39.43
CA CYS A 8 55.83 -35.70 -38.88
C CYS A 8 54.30 -35.57 -38.78
N LEU A 9 53.76 -35.57 -37.56
CA LEU A 9 52.36 -35.32 -37.28
C LEU A 9 52.06 -33.81 -37.37
N LEU A 10 51.30 -33.41 -38.40
CA LEU A 10 50.65 -32.11 -38.44
C LEU A 10 49.65 -32.01 -37.28
N THR A 11 49.86 -31.06 -36.39
CA THR A 11 48.90 -30.71 -35.34
C THR A 11 48.07 -29.54 -35.84
N VAL A 12 46.79 -29.76 -36.18
CA VAL A 12 45.84 -28.69 -36.50
C VAL A 12 45.18 -28.27 -35.19
N ALA A 13 45.51 -27.08 -34.69
CA ALA A 13 44.84 -26.48 -33.54
C ALA A 13 43.58 -25.74 -34.02
N LEU A 14 42.41 -26.30 -33.70
CA LEU A 14 41.10 -25.72 -33.99
C LEU A 14 40.74 -24.73 -32.87
N TYR A 15 40.85 -23.43 -33.11
CA TYR A 15 40.37 -22.38 -32.19
C TYR A 15 38.85 -22.24 -32.30
N PHE A 16 38.12 -22.66 -31.27
CA PHE A 16 36.70 -22.32 -31.11
C PHE A 16 36.59 -20.89 -30.57
N ALA A 17 36.21 -19.94 -31.42
CA ALA A 17 35.81 -18.60 -31.01
C ALA A 17 34.38 -18.68 -30.42
N ILE A 18 34.26 -18.51 -29.11
CA ILE A 18 32.97 -18.45 -28.42
C ILE A 18 32.41 -17.03 -28.61
N ALA A 19 31.45 -16.88 -29.52
CA ALA A 19 30.67 -15.65 -29.65
C ALA A 19 29.70 -15.55 -28.46
N VAL A 20 30.00 -14.67 -27.50
CA VAL A 20 29.10 -14.36 -26.39
C VAL A 20 28.04 -13.38 -26.91
N THR A 21 26.86 -13.87 -27.24
CA THR A 21 25.72 -13.02 -27.57
C THR A 21 25.09 -12.48 -26.28
N PRO A 22 24.85 -11.16 -26.17
CA PRO A 22 24.15 -10.61 -25.02
C PRO A 22 22.68 -11.05 -25.07
N VAL A 23 22.30 -11.91 -24.13
CA VAL A 23 20.91 -12.29 -23.86
C VAL A 23 20.18 -11.03 -23.41
N HIS A 24 19.46 -10.40 -24.33
CA HIS A 24 18.50 -9.34 -24.00
C HIS A 24 17.23 -10.02 -23.48
N CYS A 25 17.07 -10.10 -22.16
CA CYS A 25 15.77 -10.38 -21.57
C CYS A 25 14.90 -9.12 -21.71
N PRO A 26 13.81 -9.14 -22.49
CA PRO A 26 12.82 -8.08 -22.41
C PRO A 26 12.20 -8.13 -21.01
N VAL A 27 12.45 -7.10 -20.21
CA VAL A 27 11.68 -6.86 -18.98
C VAL A 27 10.29 -6.42 -19.41
N TYR A 28 9.40 -7.39 -19.61
CA TYR A 28 7.97 -7.11 -19.67
C TYR A 28 7.55 -6.69 -18.26
N ALA A 29 6.98 -5.49 -18.14
CA ALA A 29 6.18 -5.11 -16.99
C ALA A 29 5.16 -6.24 -16.75
N GLY A 30 5.33 -6.97 -15.64
CA GLY A 30 4.66 -8.24 -15.44
C GLY A 30 3.18 -8.06 -15.11
N GLN A 31 2.31 -8.24 -16.10
CA GLN A 31 0.95 -8.71 -15.81
C GLN A 31 1.04 -10.19 -15.44
N LEU A 32 0.60 -10.56 -14.23
CA LEU A 32 0.38 -11.96 -13.88
C LEU A 32 -0.58 -12.58 -14.91
N PRO A 33 -0.48 -13.89 -15.22
CA PRO A 33 -1.40 -14.57 -16.14
C PRO A 33 -2.89 -14.43 -15.76
N SER A 34 -3.20 -14.05 -14.51
CA SER A 34 -4.55 -13.77 -14.01
C SER A 34 -5.13 -12.43 -14.49
N GLY A 35 -4.32 -11.54 -15.08
CA GLY A 35 -4.74 -10.18 -15.45
C GLY A 35 -4.93 -9.26 -14.24
N GLU A 36 -4.53 -9.69 -13.04
CA GLU A 36 -4.61 -8.89 -11.82
C GLU A 36 -3.53 -7.81 -11.78
N THR A 37 -3.90 -6.63 -11.29
CA THR A 37 -2.97 -5.54 -11.02
C THR A 37 -2.60 -5.55 -9.53
N PHE A 38 -1.31 -5.48 -9.21
CA PHE A 38 -0.79 -5.52 -7.84
C PHE A 38 0.36 -4.54 -7.67
N PHE A 39 0.63 -4.13 -6.43
CA PHE A 39 1.82 -3.33 -6.13
C PHE A 39 3.07 -4.20 -6.10
N GLU A 40 4.15 -3.77 -6.75
CA GLU A 40 5.49 -4.33 -6.54
C GLU A 40 5.96 -4.10 -5.10
N ARG A 41 5.71 -2.88 -4.59
CA ARG A 41 5.88 -2.52 -3.19
C ARG A 41 4.63 -1.86 -2.65
N SER A 42 4.03 -2.50 -1.64
CA SER A 42 2.76 -2.05 -1.08
C SER A 42 2.87 -0.67 -0.41
N PRO A 43 1.82 0.18 -0.54
CA PRO A 43 1.63 1.32 0.34
C PRO A 43 1.68 0.93 1.82
N PHE A 44 2.00 1.89 2.68
CA PHE A 44 2.06 1.63 4.12
C PHE A 44 1.65 2.86 4.94
N LEU A 45 1.14 2.59 6.13
CA LEU A 45 0.85 3.63 7.13
C LEU A 45 2.17 4.16 7.71
N THR A 46 2.33 5.47 7.66
CA THR A 46 3.45 6.19 8.29
C THR A 46 3.07 6.83 9.61
N ARG A 47 1.79 7.15 9.80
CA ARG A 47 1.29 7.77 11.03
C ARG A 47 -0.19 7.50 11.25
N ALA A 48 -0.57 7.36 12.52
CA ALA A 48 -1.93 7.51 13.00
C ALA A 48 -1.91 8.48 14.19
N SER A 49 -2.80 9.47 14.21
CA SER A 49 -2.89 10.45 15.30
C SER A 49 -4.32 10.90 15.56
N THR A 50 -4.59 11.29 16.80
CA THR A 50 -5.85 11.93 17.19
C THR A 50 -5.56 13.21 17.94
N ASN A 51 -6.42 14.23 17.76
CA ASN A 51 -6.32 15.47 18.54
C ASN A 51 -6.89 15.35 19.96
N ASN A 52 -7.67 14.30 20.23
CA ASN A 52 -8.24 14.04 21.54
C ASN A 52 -8.38 12.53 21.76
N ASN A 53 -7.73 12.02 22.80
CA ASN A 53 -7.73 10.60 23.15
C ASN A 53 -8.59 10.29 24.38
N SER A 54 -9.42 11.21 24.87
CA SER A 54 -10.35 10.94 25.95
C SER A 54 -11.52 10.10 25.45
N ALA A 55 -11.84 9.01 26.15
CA ALA A 55 -13.05 8.23 25.89
C ALA A 55 -14.30 9.13 26.01
N ALA A 56 -15.35 8.78 25.28
CA ALA A 56 -16.63 9.49 25.19
C ALA A 56 -16.57 10.96 24.69
N TYR A 57 -15.39 11.47 24.31
CA TYR A 57 -15.27 12.81 23.71
C TYR A 57 -15.98 12.88 22.35
N ASN A 58 -16.77 13.93 22.12
CA ASN A 58 -17.72 13.96 21.01
C ASN A 58 -17.18 14.56 19.70
N ILE A 59 -16.02 15.22 19.70
CA ILE A 59 -15.51 16.01 18.55
C ILE A 59 -14.01 15.76 18.33
N ALA A 60 -13.62 14.50 18.19
CA ALA A 60 -12.27 14.11 17.86
C ALA A 60 -12.00 14.16 16.35
N ARG A 61 -10.73 14.31 15.99
CA ARG A 61 -10.17 14.15 14.64
C ARG A 61 -9.23 12.97 14.66
N TYR A 62 -9.47 11.98 13.83
CA TYR A 62 -8.51 10.93 13.53
C TYR A 62 -7.78 11.29 12.23
N SER A 63 -6.46 11.14 12.20
CA SER A 63 -5.63 11.46 11.03
C SER A 63 -4.65 10.33 10.76
N PHE A 64 -4.63 9.87 9.50
CA PHE A 64 -3.83 8.75 9.04
C PHE A 64 -2.98 9.20 7.85
N GLU A 65 -1.67 9.01 7.94
CA GLU A 65 -0.75 9.31 6.85
C GLU A 65 -0.34 8.00 6.15
N VAL A 66 -0.66 7.87 4.87
CA VAL A 66 -0.31 6.73 4.01
C VAL A 66 0.75 7.18 3.01
N ARG A 67 1.79 6.37 2.82
CA ARG A 67 2.81 6.58 1.78
C ARG A 67 2.67 5.54 0.69
N VAL A 68 2.69 6.00 -0.55
CA VAL A 68 2.87 5.15 -1.74
C VAL A 68 4.37 5.16 -2.06
N PRO A 69 5.09 4.02 -1.97
CA PRO A 69 6.50 3.97 -2.32
C PRO A 69 6.77 4.46 -3.74
N ALA A 70 7.96 5.01 -4.00
CA ALA A 70 8.35 5.43 -5.35
C ALA A 70 8.51 4.24 -6.32
N ASP A 71 8.84 3.08 -5.75
CA ASP A 71 9.00 1.77 -6.36
C ASP A 71 7.74 0.90 -6.16
N SER A 72 6.53 1.50 -6.06
CA SER A 72 5.30 0.72 -5.89
C SER A 72 4.86 -0.04 -7.14
N GLY A 73 5.46 0.27 -8.30
CA GLY A 73 5.07 -0.23 -9.63
C GLY A 73 3.78 0.40 -10.14
N GLU A 74 2.74 0.40 -9.31
CA GLU A 74 1.39 0.88 -9.64
C GLU A 74 0.94 2.02 -8.71
N PRO A 75 0.09 2.96 -9.19
CA PRO A 75 -0.50 3.99 -8.36
C PRO A 75 -1.60 3.44 -7.45
N LEU A 76 -1.82 4.08 -6.30
CA LEU A 76 -2.89 3.72 -5.37
C LEU A 76 -4.25 4.17 -5.93
N GLY A 77 -5.11 3.21 -6.27
CA GLY A 77 -6.46 3.48 -6.77
C GLY A 77 -7.50 3.54 -5.67
N THR A 78 -7.38 2.68 -4.65
CA THR A 78 -8.37 2.55 -3.59
C THR A 78 -7.74 2.33 -2.23
N LEU A 79 -8.30 2.99 -1.21
CA LEU A 79 -7.97 2.75 0.19
C LEU A 79 -9.23 2.32 0.95
N ALA A 80 -9.19 1.18 1.63
CA ALA A 80 -10.27 0.70 2.50
C ALA A 80 -9.84 0.77 3.97
N ILE A 81 -10.78 1.18 4.82
CA ILE A 81 -10.55 1.42 6.24
C ILE A 81 -11.65 0.74 7.03
N THR A 82 -11.28 -0.26 7.81
CA THR A 82 -12.20 -1.02 8.66
C THR A 82 -12.13 -0.50 10.08
N LEU A 83 -13.28 -0.10 10.62
CA LEU A 83 -13.41 0.38 11.98
C LEU A 83 -13.20 -0.75 13.02
N PRO A 84 -12.73 -0.42 14.23
CA PRO A 84 -12.64 -1.39 15.32
C PRO A 84 -14.01 -1.98 15.69
N SER A 85 -14.08 -3.31 15.86
CA SER A 85 -15.33 -4.04 16.12
C SER A 85 -15.82 -4.02 17.59
N ARG A 86 -15.05 -3.41 18.52
CA ARG A 86 -15.27 -3.45 19.98
C ARG A 86 -16.57 -2.75 20.46
N ALA A 87 -17.06 -3.20 21.63
CA ALA A 87 -18.17 -2.57 22.37
C ALA A 87 -17.85 -1.10 22.72
N GLY A 88 -18.86 -0.22 22.73
CA GLY A 88 -18.66 1.22 22.91
C GLY A 88 -18.25 1.97 21.63
N ARG A 89 -18.23 1.28 20.48
CA ARG A 89 -18.08 1.68 19.07
C ARG A 89 -17.74 3.15 18.76
N ILE A 90 -16.64 3.31 18.03
CA ILE A 90 -16.40 4.50 17.22
C ILE A 90 -17.57 4.64 16.23
N THR A 91 -18.16 5.82 16.16
CA THR A 91 -19.23 6.10 15.20
C THR A 91 -18.69 5.90 13.78
N PHE A 92 -19.45 5.22 12.93
CA PHE A 92 -19.09 5.09 11.52
C PHE A 92 -19.11 6.47 10.85
N PRO A 93 -18.06 6.88 10.11
CA PRO A 93 -18.03 8.20 9.49
C PRO A 93 -19.02 8.29 8.33
N GLU A 94 -19.73 9.41 8.25
CA GLU A 94 -20.51 9.76 7.05
C GLU A 94 -19.59 10.38 5.97
N PRO A 95 -19.95 10.39 4.68
CA PRO A 95 -19.10 10.90 3.60
C PRO A 95 -18.53 12.31 3.88
N GLY A 96 -19.34 13.22 4.42
CA GLY A 96 -18.91 14.59 4.76
C GLY A 96 -17.98 14.70 5.97
N MET A 97 -17.75 13.61 6.70
CA MET A 97 -16.81 13.54 7.81
C MET A 97 -15.44 13.02 7.38
N VAL A 98 -15.27 12.61 6.12
CA VAL A 98 -14.02 12.07 5.60
C VAL A 98 -13.41 13.08 4.63
N SER A 99 -12.13 13.35 4.80
CA SER A 99 -11.35 14.12 3.83
C SER A 99 -10.03 13.43 3.52
N ALA A 100 -9.49 13.72 2.34
CA ALA A 100 -8.21 13.25 1.88
C ALA A 100 -7.44 14.45 1.30
N VAL A 101 -6.17 14.58 1.68
CA VAL A 101 -5.29 15.63 1.15
C VAL A 101 -3.94 15.05 0.76
N ASP A 102 -3.30 15.63 -0.24
CA ASP A 102 -1.98 15.22 -0.71
C ASP A 102 -0.85 15.79 0.16
N GLY A 103 0.40 15.57 -0.27
CA GLY A 103 1.57 16.07 0.44
C GLY A 103 1.72 17.59 0.48
N ALA A 104 1.03 18.32 -0.38
CA ALA A 104 0.95 19.79 -0.41
C ALA A 104 -0.29 20.33 0.32
N GLY A 105 -1.11 19.46 0.90
CA GLY A 105 -2.35 19.83 1.59
C GLY A 105 -3.51 20.11 0.63
N GLN A 106 -3.39 19.78 -0.66
CA GLN A 106 -4.46 19.96 -1.62
C GLN A 106 -5.51 18.86 -1.48
N PRO A 107 -6.81 19.18 -1.61
CA PRO A 107 -7.88 18.19 -1.56
C PRO A 107 -7.70 17.11 -2.64
N VAL A 108 -7.88 15.86 -2.25
CA VAL A 108 -7.87 14.70 -3.14
C VAL A 108 -9.31 14.20 -3.30
N PRO A 109 -9.93 14.35 -4.48
CA PRO A 109 -11.28 13.84 -4.71
C PRO A 109 -11.35 12.31 -4.69
N PHE A 110 -12.41 11.78 -4.10
CA PHE A 110 -12.68 10.35 -4.04
C PHE A 110 -14.18 10.07 -4.02
N LYS A 111 -14.55 8.86 -4.41
CA LYS A 111 -15.87 8.27 -4.15
C LYS A 111 -15.84 7.51 -2.84
N PHE A 112 -16.84 7.75 -2.00
CA PHE A 112 -17.01 7.06 -0.73
C PHE A 112 -18.01 5.92 -0.89
N GLN A 113 -17.64 4.72 -0.42
CA GLN A 113 -18.54 3.58 -0.34
C GLN A 113 -18.47 2.95 1.05
N LYS A 114 -19.62 2.62 1.62
CA LYS A 114 -19.74 1.92 2.90
C LYS A 114 -20.12 0.47 2.67
N ASP A 115 -19.45 -0.42 3.39
CA ASP A 115 -19.77 -1.85 3.46
C ASP A 115 -19.52 -2.38 4.88
N GLY A 116 -20.59 -2.62 5.63
CA GLY A 116 -20.52 -3.05 7.03
C GLY A 116 -19.71 -2.10 7.92
N GLN A 117 -18.57 -2.57 8.44
CA GLN A 117 -17.63 -1.81 9.28
C GLN A 117 -16.49 -1.19 8.48
N THR A 118 -16.49 -1.35 7.17
CA THR A 118 -15.46 -0.84 6.27
C THR A 118 -16.03 0.29 5.44
N PHE A 119 -15.26 1.36 5.26
CA PHE A 119 -15.50 2.30 4.17
C PHE A 119 -14.32 2.31 3.22
N ARG A 120 -14.63 2.58 1.96
CA ARG A 120 -13.71 2.54 0.83
C ARG A 120 -13.68 3.91 0.18
N LEU A 121 -12.47 4.40 -0.06
CA LEU A 121 -12.17 5.63 -0.77
C LEU A 121 -11.58 5.23 -2.13
N THR A 122 -12.34 5.39 -3.20
CA THR A 122 -11.87 5.20 -4.57
C THR A 122 -11.45 6.56 -5.12
N PHE A 123 -10.16 6.78 -5.34
CA PHE A 123 -9.66 8.09 -5.78
C PHE A 123 -10.05 8.35 -7.24
N GLU A 124 -10.55 9.55 -7.53
CA GLU A 124 -10.93 9.91 -8.90
C GLU A 124 -9.71 9.97 -9.84
N ARG A 125 -8.58 10.39 -9.28
CA ARG A 125 -7.26 10.28 -9.89
C ARG A 125 -6.39 9.39 -9.00
N PRO A 126 -5.85 8.26 -9.50
CA PRO A 126 -4.97 7.41 -8.72
C PRO A 126 -3.79 8.18 -8.12
N ILE A 127 -3.40 7.84 -6.89
CA ILE A 127 -2.29 8.50 -6.19
C ILE A 127 -0.97 7.93 -6.70
N PRO A 128 -0.10 8.72 -7.35
CA PRO A 128 1.11 8.22 -7.97
C PRO A 128 2.12 7.61 -6.99
N PRO A 129 3.04 6.75 -7.46
CA PRO A 129 4.22 6.33 -6.71
C PRO A 129 5.00 7.54 -6.15
N GLY A 130 5.56 7.36 -4.95
CA GLY A 130 6.37 8.38 -4.26
C GLY A 130 5.57 9.45 -3.53
N GLN A 131 4.24 9.45 -3.66
CA GLN A 131 3.38 10.43 -3.00
C GLN A 131 2.99 10.01 -1.58
N ARG A 132 2.50 10.98 -0.81
CA ARG A 132 1.85 10.77 0.48
C ARG A 132 0.41 11.27 0.44
N LEU A 133 -0.42 10.64 1.24
CA LEU A 133 -1.84 10.94 1.38
C LEU A 133 -2.18 11.02 2.87
N THR A 134 -2.92 12.06 3.28
CA THR A 134 -3.46 12.16 4.62
C THR A 134 -4.96 12.00 4.58
N ILE A 135 -5.48 11.00 5.28
CA ILE A 135 -6.92 10.80 5.49
C ILE A 135 -7.30 11.37 6.84
N GLN A 136 -8.37 12.15 6.90
CA GLN A 136 -8.92 12.68 8.15
C GLN A 136 -10.36 12.25 8.33
N LEU A 137 -10.70 11.84 9.55
CA LEU A 137 -12.07 11.60 9.98
C LEU A 137 -12.42 12.66 11.02
N TYR A 138 -13.35 13.56 10.69
CA TYR A 138 -13.77 14.66 11.54
C TYR A 138 -15.14 15.24 11.12
N PRO A 139 -16.02 15.59 12.07
CA PRO A 139 -15.92 15.32 13.50
C PRO A 139 -16.29 13.87 13.83
N MET A 140 -15.50 13.22 14.68
CA MET A 140 -15.74 11.85 15.13
C MET A 140 -16.00 11.81 16.62
N ARG A 141 -16.90 10.92 17.04
CA ARG A 141 -17.11 10.61 18.44
C ARG A 141 -16.20 9.48 18.87
N ASN A 142 -15.42 9.72 19.93
CA ASN A 142 -14.63 8.68 20.59
C ASN A 142 -15.56 7.64 21.23
N PRO A 143 -15.14 6.36 21.25
CA PRO A 143 -15.89 5.30 21.88
C PRO A 143 -16.06 5.57 23.37
N ARG A 144 -17.12 5.01 23.95
CA ARG A 144 -17.51 5.31 25.35
C ARG A 144 -16.53 4.79 26.40
N ILE A 145 -15.74 3.79 26.05
CA ILE A 145 -14.84 3.05 26.94
C ILE A 145 -13.41 3.32 26.45
N GLY A 146 -12.45 3.39 27.37
CA GLY A 146 -11.05 3.50 27.00
C GLY A 146 -10.46 2.19 26.46
N GLY A 147 -9.19 2.25 26.07
CA GLY A 147 -8.42 1.11 25.61
C GLY A 147 -7.88 1.28 24.20
N ARG A 148 -7.44 0.17 23.60
CA ARG A 148 -6.84 0.13 22.26
C ARG A 148 -7.91 -0.03 21.19
N TYR A 149 -7.83 0.83 20.17
CA TYR A 149 -8.69 0.84 18.99
C TYR A 149 -7.83 0.81 17.74
N ALA A 150 -7.96 -0.24 16.93
CA ALA A 150 -7.18 -0.46 15.73
C ALA A 150 -8.06 -0.37 14.48
N PHE A 151 -7.76 0.59 13.61
CA PHE A 151 -8.39 0.71 12.30
C PHE A 151 -7.56 -0.10 11.30
N ALA A 152 -8.15 -1.07 10.62
CA ALA A 152 -7.45 -1.88 9.63
C ALA A 152 -7.44 -1.17 8.28
N PHE A 153 -6.29 -1.16 7.60
CA PHE A 153 -6.15 -0.53 6.29
C PHE A 153 -5.81 -1.56 5.22
N GLU A 154 -6.49 -1.46 4.08
CA GLU A 154 -6.15 -2.17 2.86
C GLU A 154 -5.98 -1.18 1.71
N ALA A 155 -5.00 -1.41 0.86
CA ALA A 155 -4.74 -0.64 -0.35
C ALA A 155 -4.91 -1.53 -1.58
N ALA A 156 -5.48 -1.00 -2.65
CA ALA A 156 -5.52 -1.66 -3.95
C ALA A 156 -5.00 -0.70 -5.03
N PRO A 157 -4.23 -1.19 -6.02
CA PRO A 157 -3.75 -0.35 -7.11
C PRO A 157 -4.92 0.12 -7.98
N ALA A 158 -4.67 1.09 -8.85
CA ALA A 158 -5.58 1.34 -9.96
C ALA A 158 -5.46 0.20 -10.98
N GLY A 159 -6.50 -0.03 -11.79
CA GLY A 159 -6.46 -1.03 -12.84
C GLY A 159 -7.79 -1.80 -12.99
N PRO A 160 -7.89 -2.67 -14.00
CA PRO A 160 -9.11 -3.41 -14.32
C PRO A 160 -9.46 -4.48 -13.29
N SER A 161 -8.45 -5.12 -12.68
CA SER A 161 -8.63 -6.21 -11.69
C SER A 161 -7.65 -6.02 -10.52
N PRO A 162 -7.84 -4.99 -9.68
CA PRO A 162 -6.86 -4.63 -8.66
C PRO A 162 -6.94 -5.58 -7.46
N ARG A 163 -5.79 -6.13 -7.05
CA ARG A 163 -5.68 -6.97 -5.86
C ARG A 163 -5.43 -6.11 -4.63
N ALA A 164 -6.39 -6.10 -3.70
CA ALA A 164 -6.23 -5.43 -2.41
C ALA A 164 -5.19 -6.14 -1.53
N GLN A 165 -4.43 -5.35 -0.78
CA GLN A 165 -3.40 -5.80 0.15
C GLN A 165 -3.60 -5.10 1.50
N PHE A 166 -3.50 -5.84 2.60
CA PHE A 166 -3.49 -5.27 3.94
C PHE A 166 -2.19 -4.51 4.19
N ILE A 167 -2.29 -3.25 4.65
CA ILE A 167 -1.14 -2.34 4.81
C ILE A 167 -0.87 -1.92 6.26
N GLY A 168 -1.63 -2.46 7.22
CA GLY A 168 -1.40 -2.28 8.65
C GLY A 168 -2.60 -1.73 9.43
N PHE A 169 -2.34 -1.40 10.70
CA PHE A 169 -3.31 -0.82 11.61
C PHE A 169 -2.96 0.62 11.97
N GLY A 170 -3.96 1.50 11.93
CA GLY A 170 -3.92 2.77 12.64
C GLY A 170 -4.42 2.58 14.06
N GLU A 171 -3.54 2.52 15.04
CA GLU A 171 -3.88 2.25 16.44
C GLU A 171 -3.97 3.52 17.29
N PHE A 172 -4.95 3.56 18.19
CA PHE A 172 -5.13 4.60 19.19
C PHE A 172 -5.30 4.00 20.57
N ILE A 173 -4.65 4.59 21.57
CA ILE A 173 -4.93 4.36 22.98
C ILE A 173 -5.83 5.49 23.45
N LEU A 174 -7.04 5.14 23.86
CA LEU A 174 -8.00 6.07 24.43
C LEU A 174 -8.06 5.90 25.94
N ILE A 175 -8.07 7.03 26.65
CA ILE A 175 -7.98 7.09 28.10
C ILE A 175 -9.39 7.27 28.65
N GLU A 176 -9.78 6.42 29.59
CA GLU A 176 -10.98 6.68 30.38
C GLU A 176 -10.72 7.93 31.23
N GLY A 177 -11.51 8.97 30.99
CA GLY A 177 -11.59 10.07 31.94
C GLY A 177 -12.41 9.61 33.13
N GLY A 178 -11.83 9.62 34.32
CA GLY A 178 -12.62 9.65 35.55
C GLY A 178 -13.49 10.88 35.49
N GLY A 179 -14.80 10.70 35.35
CA GLY A 179 -15.76 11.79 35.30
C GLY A 179 -15.50 12.79 36.42
N LYS A 180 -15.43 14.06 36.08
CA LYS A 180 -15.75 15.13 37.02
C LYS A 180 -17.05 15.76 36.55
#